data_AF-W1XR11-F1
#
_entry.id   AF-W1XR11-F1
#
_cell.length_a   1.000
_cell.length_b   1.000
_cell.length_c   1.000
_cell.angle_alpha   90.00
_cell.angle_beta   90.00
_cell.angle_gamma   90.00
#
_symmetry.space_group_name_H-M   'P 1'
#
loop_
_entity.id
_entity.type
_entity.pdbx_description
1 polymer ?
#
loop_
_entity_poly.entity_id
_entity_poly.type
_entity_poly.pdbx_seq_one_letter_code
_entity_poly.pdbx_strand_id
1 'polypeptide(L)' 'MITGIVVKNMNGYFYVQDDSSTVHECKVRGRLKKGRYSLLVGDRVLVLFF' A
#
# COMPACT_ATOMS: atom_id res chain seq x y z
N MET A 1 12.53 2.79 -3.00
CA MET A 1 11.53 1.70 -3.01
C MET A 1 11.53 1.09 -1.63
N ILE A 2 10.36 0.85 -1.05
CA ILE A 2 10.25 0.17 0.25
C ILE A 2 9.29 -1.01 0.13
N THR A 3 9.49 -2.05 0.93
CA THR A 3 8.53 -3.14 1.08
C THR A 3 7.86 -3.06 2.44
N GLY A 4 6.59 -3.45 2.51
CA GLY A 4 5.87 -3.47 3.78
C GLY A 4 4.54 -4.20 3.69
N ILE A 5 3.80 -4.19 4.79
CA ILE A 5 2.48 -4.82 4.93
C ILE A 5 1.41 -3.74 4.97
N VAL A 6 0.32 -3.93 4.22
CA VAL A 6 -0.86 -3.07 4.34
C VAL A 6 -1.50 -3.28 5.70
N VAL A 7 -1.52 -2.26 6.55
CA VAL A 7 -2.08 -2.33 7.91
C VAL A 7 -3.45 -1.68 8.03
N LYS A 8 -3.79 -0.78 7.10
CA LYS A 8 -5.08 -0.08 7.09
C LYS A 8 -5.48 0.34 5.68
N ASN A 9 -6.76 0.23 5.37
CA ASN A 9 -7.37 0.83 4.19
C ASN A 9 -8.46 1.81 4.66
N MET A 10 -8.33 3.09 4.31
CA MET A 10 -9.28 4.12 4.70
C MET A 10 -9.38 5.19 3.63
N ASN A 11 -10.60 5.54 3.21
CA ASN A 11 -10.88 6.61 2.24
C ASN A 11 -10.09 6.49 0.91
N GLY A 12 -9.81 5.25 0.47
CA GLY A 12 -9.05 4.99 -0.76
C GLY A 12 -7.53 5.17 -0.63
N TYR A 13 -7.04 5.35 0.60
CA TYR A 13 -5.63 5.29 0.96
C TYR A 13 -5.31 3.96 1.65
N PHE A 14 -4.09 3.50 1.41
CA PHE A 14 -3.52 2.29 1.99
C PHE A 14 -2.33 2.69 2.85
N TYR A 15 -2.35 2.30 4.11
CA TYR A 15 -1.26 2.55 5.04
C TYR A 15 -0.39 1.30 5.06
N VAL A 16 0.88 1.48 4.73
CA VAL A 16 1.85 0.40 4.61
C VAL A 16 2.89 0.55 5.72
N GLN A 17 3.02 -0.44 6.59
CA GLN A 17 4.06 -0.49 7.60
C GLN A 17 5.29 -1.20 7.03
N ASP A 18 6.44 -0.52 7.05
CA ASP A 18 7.72 -1.12 6.66
C ASP A 18 8.35 -1.93 7.82
N ASP A 19 9.48 -2.58 7.51
CA ASP A 19 10.20 -3.40 8.50
C ASP A 19 10.77 -2.57 9.67
N SER A 20 10.92 -1.25 9.50
CA SER A 20 11.33 -0.30 10.55
C SER A 20 10.15 0.23 11.38
N SER A 21 8.96 -0.36 11.22
CA SER A 21 7.71 0.08 11.86
C SER A 21 7.25 1.50 11.50
N THR A 22 7.76 2.07 10.41
CA THR A 22 7.27 3.34 9.88
C THR A 22 6.04 3.10 9.01
N VAL A 23 4.99 3.89 9.22
CA VAL A 23 3.74 3.79 8.46
C VAL A 23 3.73 4.84 7.36
N HIS A 24 3.55 4.37 6.12
CA HIS A 24 3.53 5.20 4.92
C HIS A 24 2.12 5.27 4.36
N GLU A 25 1.59 6.48 4.21
CA GLU A 25 0.32 6.70 3.53
C GLU A 25 0.52 6.59 2.01
N CYS A 26 -0.16 5.62 1.39
CA CYS A 26 0.02 5.26 -0.01
C CYS A 26 -1.31 5.31 -0.76
N LYS A 27 -1.23 5.58 -2.07
CA LYS A 27 -2.38 5.53 -2.98
C LYS A 27 -2.10 4.61 -4.14
N VAL A 28 -3.05 3.73 -4.46
CA VAL A 28 -2.94 2.84 -5.61
C VAL A 28 -2.93 3.62 -6.92
N ARG A 29 -2.01 3.25 -7.83
CA ARG A 29 -1.82 3.90 -9.13
C ARG A 29 -1.75 2.84 -10.25
N GLY A 30 -1.85 3.31 -11.50
CA GLY A 30 -1.64 2.49 -12.69
C GLY A 30 -2.64 1.32 -12.83
N ARG A 31 -2.12 0.16 -13.22
CA ARG A 31 -2.92 -1.05 -13.50
C ARG A 31 -3.67 -1.56 -12.28
N LEU A 32 -3.11 -1.42 -11.07
CA LEU A 32 -3.74 -1.84 -9.83
C LEU A 32 -5.07 -1.10 -9.60
N LYS A 33 -5.10 0.19 -9.93
CA LYS A 33 -6.32 1.01 -9.89
C LYS A 33 -7.31 0.68 -11.02
N LYS A 34 -6.82 0.35 -12.23
CA LYS A 34 -7.66 0.05 -13.40
C LYS A 34 -8.29 -1.35 -13.36
N GLY A 35 -7.56 -2.35 -12.88
CA GLY A 35 -7.95 -3.76 -12.93
C GLY A 35 -8.88 -4.22 -11.82
N ARG A 36 -9.35 -3.32 -10.95
CA ARG A 36 -10.11 -3.65 -9.71
C ARG A 36 -9.41 -4.72 -8.85
N TYR A 37 -8.09 -4.73 -8.83
CA TYR A 37 -7.36 -5.61 -7.92
C TYR A 37 -7.73 -5.26 -6.48
N SER A 38 -8.10 -6.27 -5.70
CA SER A 38 -8.36 -6.13 -4.27
C SER A 38 -7.03 -6.10 -3.54
N LEU A 39 -6.55 -4.90 -3.21
CA LEU A 39 -5.51 -4.74 -2.21
C LEU A 39 -6.18 -4.76 -0.82
N LEU A 40 -5.76 -5.68 0.04
CA LEU A 40 -6.36 -5.95 1.33
C LEU A 40 -5.35 -5.72 2.46
N VAL A 41 -5.87 -5.56 3.68
CA VAL A 41 -5.04 -5.54 4.89
C VAL A 41 -4.37 -6.90 5.04
N GLY A 42 -3.07 -6.90 5.33
CA GLY A 42 -2.23 -8.09 5.39
C GLY A 42 -1.40 -8.35 4.12
N ASP A 43 -1.72 -7.71 2.99
CA ASP A 43 -0.95 -7.88 1.76
C ASP A 43 0.46 -7.26 1.89
N ARG A 44 1.47 -7.99 1.39
CA ARG A 44 2.83 -7.49 1.26
C ARG A 44 3.00 -6.74 -0.07
N VAL A 45 3.45 -5.49 0.00
CA VAL A 45 3.52 -4.59 -1.17
C VAL A 45 4.87 -3.90 -1.29
N LEU A 46 5.22 -3.54 -2.52
CA LEU A 46 6.32 -2.65 -2.86
C LEU A 46 5.78 -1.22 -3.08
N VAL A 47 6.25 -0.26 -2.30
CA VAL A 47 5.89 1.16 -2.42
C VAL A 47 7.01 1.93 -3.13
N LEU A 48 6.60 2.78 -4.06
CA LEU A 48 7.43 3.71 -4.81
C LEU A 48 7.11 5.14 -4.38
N PHE A 49 8.15 5.92 -4.06
CA PHE A 49 8.05 7.37 -3.81
C PHE A 49 8.51 8.10 -5.07
N PHE A 50 7.64 8.93 -5.62
CA PHE A 50 7.86 9.80 -6.78
C PHE A 50 7.08 11.10 -6.62
#